data_AF-A0A0L1LIM8-F1
#
_entry.id   AF-A0A0L1LIM8-F1
#
_cell.length_a   1.000
_cell.length_b   1.000
_cell.length_c   1.000
_cell.angle_alpha   90.00
_cell.angle_beta   90.00
_cell.angle_gamma   90.00
#
_symmetry.space_group_name_H-M   'P 1'
#
loop_
_entity.id
_entity.type
_entity.pdbx_description
1 polymer ?
#
loop_
_entity_poly.entity_id
_entity_poly.type
_entity_poly.pdbx_seq_one_letter_code
_entity_poly.pdbx_strand_id
1 'polypeptide(L)'
;MAGGPMSLLPILPWWLLAPLMAVATAGIVWQLHRNRSSPAAARDWAARGVLLALLFAAALRPGVGGAATQAAPADVDVFLVVDTTSSLAAEDFGGEPRLAGVQRDVAAVATGLAGGR
;
A
#
# COMPACT_ATOMS: atom_id res chain seq x y z
N MET A 1 -3.82 4.57 -23.39
CA MET A 1 -3.65 4.39 -21.94
C MET A 1 -2.25 3.86 -21.71
N ALA A 2 -1.29 4.73 -21.34
CA ALA A 2 0.06 4.27 -21.01
C ALA A 2 -0.02 3.57 -19.65
N GLY A 3 0.23 2.25 -19.60
CA GLY A 3 0.33 1.53 -18.33
C GLY A 3 1.47 2.13 -17.52
N GLY A 4 1.19 2.62 -16.31
CA GLY A 4 2.24 3.12 -15.44
C GLY A 4 3.19 1.99 -15.01
N PRO A 5 4.36 2.34 -14.45
CA PRO A 5 5.36 1.35 -14.09
C PRO A 5 4.80 0.33 -13.09
N MET A 6 5.09 -0.95 -13.33
CA MET A 6 4.74 -2.04 -12.42
C MET A 6 5.63 -1.95 -11.18
N SER A 7 5.04 -1.94 -9.99
CA SER A 7 5.76 -1.96 -8.72
C SER A 7 5.61 -3.30 -8.01
N LEU A 8 6.63 -3.70 -7.26
CA LEU A 8 6.63 -4.87 -6.38
C LEU A 8 6.93 -4.39 -4.97
N LEU A 9 5.91 -4.41 -4.10
CA LEU A 9 5.98 -3.93 -2.73
C LEU A 9 5.69 -5.11 -1.79
N PRO A 10 6.64 -6.04 -1.64
CA PRO A 10 6.40 -7.28 -0.91
C PRO A 10 6.02 -7.01 0.53
N ILE A 11 5.13 -7.85 1.08
CA ILE A 11 4.64 -7.71 2.46
C ILE A 11 5.75 -7.90 3.51
N LEU A 12 6.82 -8.62 3.15
CA LEU A 12 8.01 -8.83 3.97
C LEU A 12 9.27 -8.34 3.22
N PRO A 13 10.34 -8.00 3.95
CA PRO A 13 11.65 -7.76 3.35
C PRO A 13 12.11 -8.95 2.50
N TRP A 14 12.78 -8.65 1.38
CA TRP A 14 13.23 -9.67 0.42
C TRP A 14 14.08 -10.79 1.01
N TRP A 15 14.94 -10.47 1.98
CA TRP A 15 15.81 -11.43 2.64
C TRP A 15 15.06 -12.46 3.50
N LEU A 16 13.81 -12.19 3.90
CA LEU A 16 12.92 -13.16 4.54
C LEU A 16 12.02 -13.86 3.52
N LEU A 17 11.45 -13.10 2.59
CA LEU A 17 10.48 -13.62 1.63
C LEU A 17 11.11 -14.63 0.67
N ALA A 18 12.29 -14.32 0.13
CA ALA A 18 12.99 -15.18 -0.83
C ALA A 18 13.32 -16.58 -0.28
N PRO A 19 13.96 -16.73 0.91
CA PRO A 19 14.22 -18.07 1.44
C PRO A 19 12.94 -18.81 1.81
N LEU A 20 11.90 -18.12 2.31
CA LEU A 20 10.61 -18.74 2.61
C LEU A 20 9.96 -19.31 1.35
N MET A 21 9.94 -18.53 0.27
CA MET A 21 9.43 -18.99 -1.03
C MET A 21 10.22 -20.19 -1.55
N ALA A 22 11.55 -20.15 -1.44
CA ALA A 22 12.41 -21.24 -1.90
C ALA A 22 12.13 -22.54 -1.15
N VAL A 23 12.05 -22.49 0.19
CA VAL A 23 11.77 -23.67 1.04
C VAL A 23 10.39 -24.26 0.74
N ALA A 24 9.35 -23.42 0.65
CA ALA A 24 8.00 -23.89 0.37
C ALA A 24 7.89 -24.52 -1.03
N THR A 25 8.51 -23.91 -2.05
CA THR A 25 8.54 -24.45 -3.42
C THR A 25 9.29 -25.77 -3.48
N ALA A 26 10.45 -25.86 -2.82
CA ALA A 26 11.23 -27.10 -2.72
C ALA A 26 10.42 -28.22 -2.05
N GLY A 27 9.65 -27.89 -1.00
CA GLY A 27 8.74 -28.83 -0.34
C GLY A 27 7.66 -29.39 -1.27
N ILE A 28 7.01 -28.53 -2.06
CA ILE A 28 6.02 -28.97 -3.07
C ILE A 28 6.67 -29.86 -4.12
N VAL A 29 7.81 -29.46 -4.70
CA VAL A 29 8.51 -30.23 -5.73
C VAL A 29 8.97 -31.59 -5.19
N TRP A 30 9.52 -31.63 -3.99
CA TRP A 30 9.96 -32.87 -3.34
C TRP A 30 8.78 -33.83 -3.11
N GLN A 31 7.64 -33.31 -2.64
CA GLN A 31 6.45 -34.13 -2.43
C GLN A 31 5.84 -34.63 -3.74
N LEU A 32 5.86 -33.80 -4.80
CA LEU A 32 5.41 -34.21 -6.12
C LEU A 32 6.30 -35.33 -6.70
N HIS A 33 7.61 -35.21 -6.53
CA HIS A 33 8.57 -36.25 -6.94
C HIS A 33 8.40 -37.55 -6.15
N ARG A 34 8.21 -37.45 -4.82
CA ARG A 34 8.02 -38.62 -3.95
C ARG A 34 6.70 -39.35 -4.23
N ASN A 35 5.64 -38.62 -4.53
CA ASN A 35 4.30 -39.17 -4.76
C ASN A 35 3.96 -39.39 -6.23
N ARG A 36 4.96 -39.37 -7.13
CA ARG A 36 4.77 -39.54 -8.58
C ARG A 36 4.11 -40.86 -8.98
N SER A 37 4.28 -41.91 -8.17
CA SER A 37 3.70 -43.24 -8.41
C SER A 37 2.20 -43.32 -8.08
N SER A 38 1.66 -42.31 -7.37
CA SER A 38 0.28 -42.25 -6.93
C SER A 38 -0.41 -41.04 -7.58
N PRO A 39 -1.16 -41.22 -8.69
CA PRO A 39 -1.71 -40.10 -9.45
C PRO A 39 -2.69 -39.23 -8.65
N ALA A 40 -3.42 -39.81 -7.69
CA ALA A 40 -4.28 -39.05 -6.79
C ALA A 40 -3.47 -38.11 -5.87
N ALA A 41 -2.43 -38.63 -5.21
CA ALA A 41 -1.56 -37.84 -4.35
C ALA A 41 -0.79 -36.77 -5.13
N ALA A 42 -0.35 -37.07 -6.36
CA ALA A 42 0.29 -36.08 -7.23
C ALA A 42 -0.65 -34.92 -7.58
N ARG A 43 -1.94 -35.20 -7.83
CA ARG A 43 -2.95 -34.15 -8.08
C ARG A 43 -3.16 -33.25 -6.87
N ASP A 44 -3.24 -33.82 -5.68
CA ASP A 44 -3.41 -33.03 -4.44
C ASP A 44 -2.22 -32.10 -4.19
N TRP A 45 -0.99 -32.58 -4.40
CA TRP A 45 0.22 -31.76 -4.28
C TRP A 45 0.32 -30.70 -5.38
N ALA A 46 -0.15 -30.99 -6.60
CA ALA A 46 -0.24 -30.00 -7.66
C ALA A 46 -1.22 -28.88 -7.31
N ALA A 47 -2.40 -29.20 -6.77
CA ALA A 47 -3.38 -28.21 -6.31
C ALA A 47 -2.80 -27.34 -5.18
N ARG A 48 -2.06 -27.92 -4.23
CA ARG A 48 -1.33 -27.17 -3.19
C ARG A 48 -0.24 -26.28 -3.78
N GLY A 49 0.45 -26.72 -4.83
CA GLY A 49 1.41 -25.90 -5.58
C GLY A 49 0.77 -24.68 -6.23
N VAL A 50 -0.43 -24.83 -6.80
CA VAL A 50 -1.20 -23.70 -7.35
C VAL A 50 -1.59 -22.72 -6.24
N LEU A 51 -2.10 -23.21 -5.11
CA LEU A 51 -2.41 -22.35 -3.95
C LEU A 51 -1.18 -21.60 -3.45
N LEU A 52 -0.03 -22.26 -3.38
CA LEU A 52 1.23 -21.63 -2.98
C LEU A 52 1.65 -20.53 -3.97
N ALA A 53 1.50 -20.77 -5.27
CA ALA A 53 1.78 -19.76 -6.30
C ALA A 53 0.86 -18.54 -6.18
N LEU A 54 -0.43 -18.75 -5.91
CA LEU A 54 -1.38 -17.67 -5.64
C LEU A 54 -0.99 -16.87 -4.39
N LEU A 55 -0.56 -17.56 -3.32
CA LEU A 55 -0.08 -16.92 -2.10
C LEU A 55 1.16 -16.07 -2.37
N PHE A 56 2.11 -16.56 -3.18
CA PHE A 56 3.28 -15.77 -3.58
C PHE A 56 2.92 -14.55 -4.39
N ALA A 57 2.00 -14.68 -5.35
CA ALA A 57 1.49 -13.54 -6.12
C ALA A 57 0.87 -12.47 -5.21
N ALA A 58 0.09 -12.89 -4.21
CA ALA A 58 -0.46 -11.98 -3.21
C ALA A 58 0.63 -11.33 -2.33
N ALA A 59 1.62 -12.11 -1.88
CA ALA A 59 2.70 -11.63 -1.02
C ALA A 59 3.64 -10.64 -1.73
N LEU A 60 3.87 -10.81 -3.03
CA LEU A 60 4.63 -9.90 -3.90
C LEU A 60 3.90 -8.58 -4.12
N ARG A 61 2.57 -8.57 -3.95
CA ARG A 61 1.69 -7.41 -4.01
C ARG A 61 1.98 -6.54 -5.25
N PRO A 62 1.85 -7.10 -6.47
CA PRO A 62 2.09 -6.36 -7.70
C PRO A 62 1.14 -5.17 -7.79
N GLY A 63 1.71 -3.97 -7.92
CA GLY A 63 0.97 -2.72 -8.08
C GLY A 63 1.07 -2.23 -9.53
N VAL A 64 -0.07 -1.81 -10.10
CA VAL A 64 -0.08 -1.04 -11.35
C VAL A 64 0.06 0.44 -11.01
N GLY A 65 1.18 1.04 -11.39
CA GLY A 65 1.36 2.49 -11.26
C GLY A 65 0.31 3.23 -12.10
N GLY A 66 -0.28 4.29 -11.54
CA GLY A 66 -1.19 5.18 -12.27
C GLY A 66 -2.61 5.25 -11.72
N ALA A 67 -3.00 4.34 -10.83
CA ALA A 67 -4.15 4.60 -9.99
C ALA A 67 -3.68 5.51 -8.84
N ALA A 68 -3.74 6.83 -9.07
CA ALA A 68 -3.90 7.77 -7.97
C ALA A 68 -5.28 7.47 -7.33
N THR A 69 -5.43 6.32 -6.68
CA THR A 69 -6.49 6.18 -5.71
C THR A 69 -6.13 7.22 -4.66
N GLN A 70 -6.88 8.33 -4.61
CA GLN A 70 -7.10 9.01 -3.34
C GLN A 70 -7.21 7.89 -2.32
N ALA A 71 -6.33 7.91 -1.31
CA ALA A 71 -6.37 6.95 -0.21
C ALA A 71 -7.84 6.69 0.08
N ALA A 72 -8.29 5.43 -0.06
CA ALA A 72 -9.68 5.07 0.15
C ALA A 72 -10.15 5.84 1.37
N PRO A 73 -11.19 6.70 1.27
CA PRO A 73 -11.49 7.69 2.29
C PRO A 73 -11.56 6.95 3.60
N ALA A 74 -10.52 7.09 4.41
CA ALA A 74 -10.57 6.67 5.77
C ALA A 74 -11.56 7.64 6.38
N ASP A 75 -12.59 7.10 7.04
CA ASP A 75 -13.57 7.85 7.83
C ASP A 75 -12.79 8.52 8.97
N VAL A 76 -12.17 9.67 8.67
CA VAL A 76 -11.23 10.35 9.53
C VAL A 76 -11.81 11.72 9.82
N ASP A 77 -12.20 11.90 11.08
CA ASP A 77 -12.53 13.21 11.62
C ASP A 77 -11.26 14.06 11.75
N VAL A 78 -11.17 15.13 10.96
CA VAL A 78 -10.03 16.06 11.01
C VAL A 78 -10.41 17.31 11.80
N PHE A 79 -9.75 17.50 12.94
CA PHE A 79 -9.89 18.71 13.76
C PHE A 79 -8.72 19.67 13.48
N LEU A 80 -9.02 20.85 12.94
CA LEU A 80 -8.06 21.93 12.74
C LEU A 80 -8.11 22.88 13.93
N VAL A 81 -6.99 22.99 14.66
CA VAL A 81 -6.84 23.92 15.79
C VAL A 81 -5.91 25.04 15.37
N VAL A 82 -6.41 26.27 15.42
CA VAL A 82 -5.67 27.47 15.05
C VAL A 82 -5.43 28.30 16.31
N ASP A 83 -4.16 28.57 16.62
CA ASP A 83 -3.82 29.59 17.63
C ASP A 83 -4.19 30.97 17.09
N THR A 84 -4.94 31.77 17.85
CA THR A 84 -5.33 33.15 17.46
C THR A 84 -4.74 34.19 18.40
N THR A 85 -3.59 33.91 19.03
CA THR A 85 -2.84 34.91 19.82
C THR A 85 -2.44 36.12 18.99
N SER A 86 -2.10 37.23 19.67
CA SER A 86 -1.72 38.51 19.02
C SER A 86 -0.54 38.40 18.06
N SER A 87 0.28 37.36 18.19
CA SER A 87 1.39 37.08 17.27
C SER A 87 0.93 36.85 15.83
N LEU A 88 -0.31 36.41 15.61
CA LEU A 88 -0.87 36.22 14.27
C LEU A 88 -1.26 37.52 13.55
N ALA A 89 -1.35 38.63 14.27
CA ALA A 89 -1.56 39.95 13.67
C ALA A 89 -0.25 40.57 13.11
N ALA A 90 0.90 39.93 13.31
CA ALA A 90 2.16 40.40 12.74
C ALA A 90 2.11 40.38 11.21
N GLU A 91 2.53 41.49 10.58
CA GLU A 91 2.48 41.70 9.12
C GLU A 91 3.78 41.28 8.39
N ASP A 92 4.56 40.38 9.00
CA ASP A 92 5.83 39.91 8.42
C ASP A 92 5.64 38.79 7.39
N PHE A 93 4.40 38.41 7.09
CA PHE A 93 4.07 37.43 6.05
C PHE A 93 3.81 38.13 4.71
N GLY A 94 4.88 38.60 4.07
CA GLY A 94 4.78 39.25 2.76
C GLY A 94 4.00 40.57 2.79
N GLY A 95 3.98 41.26 3.93
CA GLY A 95 3.21 42.49 4.14
C GLY A 95 1.76 42.27 4.58
N GLU A 96 1.35 41.02 4.78
CA GLU A 96 0.03 40.64 5.28
C GLU A 96 0.14 40.07 6.70
N PRO A 97 -0.94 40.13 7.51
CA PRO A 97 -1.01 39.42 8.77
C PRO A 97 -0.73 37.92 8.58
N ARG A 98 0.06 37.30 9.46
CA ARG A 98 0.29 35.83 9.46
C ARG A 98 -1.02 35.04 9.42
N LEU A 99 -2.08 35.55 10.06
CA LEU A 99 -3.42 34.94 10.03
C LEU A 99 -3.96 34.75 8.60
N ALA A 100 -3.64 35.65 7.66
CA ALA A 100 -4.05 35.53 6.27
C ALA A 100 -3.42 34.31 5.58
N GLY A 101 -2.16 33.97 5.92
CA GLY A 101 -1.50 32.75 5.47
C GLY A 101 -2.18 31.50 6.03
N VAL A 102 -2.44 31.49 7.33
CA VAL A 102 -3.12 30.38 8.00
C VAL A 102 -4.51 30.12 7.40
N GLN A 103 -5.29 31.17 7.10
CA GLN A 103 -6.58 31.02 6.44
C GLN A 103 -6.48 30.35 5.07
N ARG A 104 -5.46 30.71 4.27
CA ARG A 104 -5.22 30.09 2.96
C ARG A 104 -4.83 28.62 3.09
N ASP A 105 -3.99 28.30 4.05
CA ASP A 105 -3.56 26.92 4.30
C ASP A 105 -4.73 26.05 4.79
N VAL A 106 -5.54 26.56 5.71
CA VAL A 106 -6.77 25.89 6.16
C VAL A 106 -7.71 25.63 5.00
N ALA A 107 -7.92 26.60 4.11
CA ALA A 107 -8.76 26.43 2.92
C ALA A 107 -8.18 25.39 1.95
N ALA A 108 -6.85 25.37 1.76
CA ALA A 108 -6.17 24.39 0.92
C ALA A 108 -6.30 22.97 1.48
N VAL A 109 -6.10 22.79 2.79
CA VAL A 109 -6.27 21.51 3.49
C VAL A 109 -7.73 21.05 3.43
N ALA A 110 -8.69 21.94 3.74
CA ALA A 110 -10.12 21.62 3.67
C ALA A 110 -10.55 21.21 2.25
N THR A 111 -10.04 21.88 1.22
CA THR A 111 -10.30 21.52 -0.19
C THR A 111 -9.70 20.17 -0.56
N GLY A 112 -8.47 19.89 -0.11
CA GLY A 112 -7.82 18.59 -0.31
C GLY A 112 -8.54 17.44 0.39
N LEU A 113 -9.24 17.73 1.49
CA LEU A 113 -9.97 16.76 2.31
C LEU A 113 -11.47 16.68 2.00
N ALA A 114 -12.02 17.50 1.09
CA ALA A 114 -13.47 17.59 0.81
C ALA A 114 -14.14 16.29 0.30
N GLY A 115 -13.39 15.17 0.19
CA GLY A 115 -13.90 13.82 -0.07
C GLY A 115 -13.93 12.87 1.14
N GLY A 116 -13.33 13.24 2.27
CA GLY A 116 -13.53 12.58 3.56
C GLY A 116 -14.71 13.26 4.25
N ARG A 117 -15.76 12.51 4.55
CA ARG A 117 -16.95 13.01 5.24
C ARG A 117 -16.98 12.43 6.63
#